data_AF-A0A5B0EMQ4-F1
#
_entry.id   AF-A0A5B0EMQ4-F1
#
_cell.length_a   1.000
_cell.length_b   1.000
_cell.length_c   1.000
_cell.angle_alpha   90.00
_cell.angle_beta   90.00
_cell.angle_gamma   90.00
#
_symmetry.space_group_name_H-M   'P 1'
#
loop_
_entity.id
_entity.type
_entity.pdbx_description
1 polymer ?
#
loop_
_entity_poly.entity_id
_entity_poly.type
_entity_poly.pdbx_seq_one_letter_code
_entity_poly.pdbx_strand_id
1 'polypeptide(L)'
;MNNSNTSPDFQTLVLNLKGDRSYETLSKLAGGQPKAKALQAIVQKGFTRLPSPETIEGLSRALNVRKRDLVLAAARTLGIDVGDDDQSDLILVGAKRLPQESQDLLVAMSREMQAWKDGQRDTADAPPSGDLPENVHQFPAPSWTQAAADKGEAGIDHDQLPDD
;
A
#
# COMPACT_ATOMS: atom_id res chain seq x y z
N MET A 1 -9.45 -18.31 -1.39
CA MET A 1 -9.37 -16.91 -1.86
C MET A 1 -7.89 -16.60 -1.97
N ASN A 2 -7.36 -16.51 -3.19
CA ASN A 2 -5.92 -16.31 -3.40
C ASN A 2 -5.65 -14.80 -3.52
N ASN A 3 -4.84 -14.25 -2.62
CA ASN A 3 -4.36 -12.87 -2.70
C ASN A 3 -3.43 -12.74 -3.91
N SER A 4 -3.95 -12.29 -5.05
CA SER A 4 -3.22 -12.13 -6.32
C SER A 4 -2.55 -10.75 -6.49
N ASN A 5 -2.21 -10.07 -5.40
CA ASN A 5 -1.61 -8.73 -5.43
C ASN A 5 -0.09 -8.70 -5.16
N THR A 6 0.57 -9.85 -5.05
CA THR A 6 2.04 -9.89 -4.95
C THR A 6 2.67 -9.44 -6.26
N SER A 7 3.63 -8.52 -6.20
CA SER A 7 4.32 -8.08 -7.40
C SER A 7 5.08 -9.25 -8.03
N PRO A 8 5.10 -9.36 -9.37
CA PRO A 8 5.66 -10.53 -10.03
C PRO A 8 7.17 -10.68 -9.77
N ASP A 9 7.61 -11.93 -9.67
CA ASP A 9 9.01 -12.30 -9.71
C ASP A 9 9.57 -12.17 -11.14
N PHE A 10 10.90 -12.29 -11.30
CA PHE A 10 11.54 -12.08 -12.60
C PHE A 10 11.02 -13.02 -13.69
N GLN A 11 10.75 -14.26 -13.33
CA GLN A 11 10.30 -15.30 -14.27
C GLN A 11 8.89 -14.98 -14.76
N THR A 12 7.97 -14.70 -13.83
CA THR A 12 6.58 -14.33 -14.11
C THR A 12 6.52 -13.05 -14.92
N LEU A 13 7.32 -12.04 -14.57
CA LEU A 13 7.41 -10.78 -15.31
C LEU A 13 7.82 -11.00 -16.77
N VAL A 14 8.88 -11.78 -17.00
CA VAL A 14 9.37 -12.07 -18.36
C VAL A 14 8.35 -12.92 -19.12
N LEU A 15 7.72 -13.92 -18.51
CA LEU A 15 6.72 -14.78 -19.16
C LEU A 15 5.48 -13.99 -19.58
N ASN A 16 4.96 -13.15 -18.68
CA ASN A 16 3.77 -12.33 -18.95
C ASN A 16 4.01 -11.35 -20.11
N LEU A 17 5.21 -10.78 -20.18
CA LEU A 17 5.53 -9.78 -21.18
C LEU A 17 6.06 -10.36 -22.48
N LYS A 18 6.66 -11.56 -22.47
CA LYS A 18 7.15 -12.25 -23.66
C LYS A 18 6.02 -12.42 -24.69
N GLY A 19 4.83 -12.83 -24.25
CA GLY A 19 3.73 -13.23 -25.13
C GLY A 19 4.16 -14.36 -26.09
N ASP A 20 3.79 -14.23 -27.36
CA ASP A 20 4.09 -15.24 -28.39
C ASP A 20 5.54 -15.14 -28.94
N ARG A 21 6.31 -14.14 -28.51
CA ARG A 21 7.69 -13.93 -29.00
C ARG A 21 8.59 -15.08 -28.57
N SER A 22 9.43 -15.59 -29.46
CA SER A 22 10.44 -16.59 -29.09
C SER A 22 11.57 -15.97 -28.25
N TYR A 23 12.29 -16.80 -27.49
CA TYR A 23 13.47 -16.35 -26.74
C TYR A 23 14.59 -15.84 -27.66
N GLU A 24 14.67 -16.33 -28.90
CA GLU A 24 15.58 -15.79 -29.90
C GLU A 24 15.21 -14.38 -30.33
N THR A 25 13.92 -14.13 -30.58
CA THR A 25 13.44 -12.80 -30.93
C THR A 25 13.67 -11.82 -29.78
N LEU A 26 13.38 -12.22 -28.54
CA LEU A 26 13.68 -11.39 -27.36
C LEU A 26 15.16 -11.11 -27.19
N SER A 27 16.03 -12.11 -27.39
CA SER A 27 17.48 -11.92 -27.32
C SER A 27 17.96 -10.92 -28.38
N LYS A 28 17.44 -11.00 -29.61
CA LYS A 28 17.75 -10.03 -30.68
C LYS A 28 17.30 -8.62 -30.33
N LEU A 29 16.07 -8.47 -29.83
CA LEU A 29 15.53 -7.18 -29.38
C LEU A 29 16.31 -6.59 -28.19
N ALA A 30 16.89 -7.46 -27.35
CA ALA A 30 17.74 -7.06 -26.24
C ALA A 30 19.18 -6.69 -26.65
N GLY A 31 19.52 -6.76 -27.96
CA GLY A 31 20.87 -6.51 -28.46
C GLY A 31 21.82 -7.71 -28.34
N GLY A 32 21.28 -8.92 -28.20
CA GLY A 32 22.06 -10.16 -28.07
C GLY A 32 22.48 -10.50 -26.63
N GLN A 33 22.13 -9.66 -25.66
CA GLN A 33 22.41 -9.83 -24.24
C GLN A 33 21.09 -9.73 -23.46
N PRO A 34 20.58 -10.81 -22.84
CA PRO A 34 21.18 -12.14 -22.70
C PRO A 34 20.98 -13.00 -23.97
N LYS A 35 21.83 -14.02 -24.16
CA LYS A 35 21.63 -15.05 -25.21
C LYS A 35 20.32 -15.81 -24.96
N ALA A 36 19.64 -16.24 -26.03
CA ALA A 36 18.36 -16.96 -25.94
C ALA A 36 18.37 -18.16 -24.96
N LYS A 37 19.44 -18.97 -24.98
CA LYS A 37 19.60 -20.11 -24.06
C LYS A 37 19.74 -19.66 -22.59
N ALA A 38 20.43 -18.56 -22.34
CA ALA A 38 20.58 -18.00 -21.00
C ALA A 38 19.25 -17.42 -20.51
N LEU A 39 18.52 -16.72 -21.38
CA LEU A 39 17.17 -16.22 -21.08
C LEU A 39 16.21 -17.36 -20.75
N GLN A 40 16.22 -18.43 -21.54
CA GLN A 40 15.41 -19.61 -21.28
C GLN A 40 15.78 -20.27 -19.93
N ALA A 41 17.08 -20.38 -19.62
CA ALA A 41 17.53 -20.93 -18.34
C ALA A 41 17.07 -20.07 -17.15
N ILE A 42 17.19 -18.74 -17.27
CA ILE A 42 16.72 -17.77 -16.28
C ILE A 42 15.22 -17.94 -16.01
N VAL A 43 14.43 -18.10 -17.06
CA VAL A 43 12.97 -18.23 -16.94
C VAL A 43 12.56 -19.60 -16.39
N GLN A 44 13.25 -20.68 -16.76
CA GLN A 44 12.87 -22.04 -16.36
C GLN A 44 13.40 -22.46 -14.99
N LYS A 45 14.60 -22.01 -14.62
CA LYS A 45 15.33 -22.48 -13.43
C LYS A 45 15.62 -21.36 -12.43
N GLY A 46 15.32 -20.11 -12.78
CA GLY A 46 15.75 -18.96 -12.01
C GLY A 46 17.26 -18.72 -12.10
N PHE A 47 17.76 -17.97 -11.13
CA PHE A 47 19.17 -17.62 -11.00
C PHE A 47 19.52 -17.41 -9.54
N THR A 48 20.79 -17.64 -9.19
CA THR A 48 21.34 -17.43 -7.85
C THR A 48 22.10 -16.11 -7.72
N ARG A 49 22.28 -15.39 -8.83
CA ARG A 49 22.94 -14.08 -8.89
C ARG A 49 22.14 -13.14 -9.76
N LEU A 50 22.14 -11.87 -9.39
CA LEU A 50 21.48 -10.81 -10.15
C LEU A 50 22.00 -10.79 -11.60
N PRO A 51 21.10 -10.65 -12.60
CA PRO A 51 21.50 -10.43 -13.99
C PRO A 51 22.41 -9.20 -14.13
N SER A 52 23.32 -9.24 -15.10
CA SER A 52 24.25 -8.12 -15.33
C SER A 52 23.50 -6.83 -15.72
N PRO A 53 24.08 -5.65 -15.49
CA PRO A 53 23.49 -4.38 -15.91
C PRO A 53 23.14 -4.34 -17.41
N GLU A 54 24.01 -4.89 -18.26
CA GLU A 54 23.77 -5.01 -19.70
C GLU A 54 22.57 -5.90 -20.02
N THR A 55 22.41 -7.01 -19.29
CA THR A 55 21.27 -7.93 -19.43
C THR A 55 19.97 -7.22 -19.04
N ILE A 56 19.97 -6.47 -17.95
CA ILE A 56 18.82 -5.69 -17.48
C ILE A 56 18.46 -4.60 -18.50
N GLU A 57 19.46 -3.91 -19.06
CA GLU A 57 19.26 -2.89 -20.09
C GLU A 57 18.74 -3.45 -21.41
N GLY A 58 19.25 -4.61 -21.85
CA GLY A 58 18.74 -5.31 -23.02
C GLY A 58 17.28 -5.73 -22.82
N LEU A 59 16.97 -6.35 -21.69
CA LEU A 59 15.61 -6.81 -21.38
C LEU A 59 14.63 -5.65 -21.18
N SER A 60 15.06 -4.55 -20.55
CA SER A 60 14.25 -3.35 -20.40
C SER A 60 13.76 -2.82 -21.75
N ARG A 61 14.65 -2.79 -22.75
CA ARG A 61 14.30 -2.40 -24.13
C ARG A 61 13.42 -3.45 -24.83
N ALA A 62 13.75 -4.73 -24.72
CA ALA A 62 13.04 -5.81 -25.40
C ALA A 62 11.61 -6.02 -24.88
N LEU A 63 11.40 -5.85 -23.58
CA LEU A 63 10.13 -6.06 -22.89
C LEU A 63 9.35 -4.77 -22.65
N ASN A 64 9.94 -3.61 -22.94
CA ASN A 64 9.38 -2.28 -22.67
C ASN A 64 9.00 -2.08 -21.18
N VAL A 65 9.94 -2.42 -20.29
CA VAL A 65 9.78 -2.33 -18.83
C VAL A 65 10.87 -1.44 -18.25
N ARG A 66 10.59 -0.77 -17.14
CA ARG A 66 11.61 0.03 -16.46
C ARG A 66 12.69 -0.88 -15.87
N LYS A 67 13.95 -0.45 -15.94
CA LYS A 67 15.10 -1.15 -15.34
C LYS A 67 14.86 -1.45 -13.85
N ARG A 68 14.22 -0.51 -13.13
CA ARG A 68 13.85 -0.67 -11.72
C ARG A 68 12.99 -1.91 -11.50
N ASP A 69 11.93 -2.10 -12.28
CA ASP A 69 10.98 -3.20 -12.06
C ASP A 69 11.64 -4.56 -12.31
N LEU A 70 12.56 -4.64 -13.27
CA LEU A 70 13.39 -5.82 -13.51
C LEU A 70 14.34 -6.12 -12.34
N VAL A 71 14.93 -5.10 -11.72
CA VAL A 71 15.80 -5.26 -10.54
C VAL A 71 14.98 -5.73 -9.33
N LEU A 72 13.82 -5.11 -9.09
CA LEU A 72 12.93 -5.49 -7.99
C LEU A 72 12.45 -6.94 -8.18
N ALA A 73 12.02 -7.30 -9.39
CA ALA A 73 11.62 -8.66 -9.72
C ALA A 73 12.78 -9.66 -9.56
N ALA A 74 14.02 -9.25 -9.90
CA ALA A 74 15.20 -10.09 -9.69
C ALA A 74 15.55 -10.28 -8.21
N ALA A 75 15.38 -9.24 -7.38
CA ALA A 75 15.54 -9.32 -5.94
C ALA A 75 14.52 -10.30 -5.33
N ARG A 76 13.25 -10.24 -5.74
CA ARG A 76 12.21 -11.20 -5.34
C ARG A 76 12.57 -12.64 -5.71
N THR A 77 13.08 -12.88 -6.93
CA THR A 77 13.55 -14.22 -7.35
C THR A 77 14.71 -14.73 -6.49
N LEU A 78 15.51 -13.85 -5.89
CA LEU A 78 16.58 -14.21 -4.96
C LEU A 78 16.08 -14.35 -3.50
N GLY A 79 14.78 -14.21 -3.25
CA GLY A 79 14.19 -14.27 -1.91
C GLY A 79 14.43 -13.01 -1.07
N ILE A 80 14.84 -11.90 -1.69
CA ILE A 80 14.95 -10.61 -1.02
C ILE A 80 13.54 -10.00 -0.98
N ASP A 81 13.07 -9.69 0.22
CA ASP A 81 11.86 -8.89 0.40
C ASP A 81 12.16 -7.43 0.02
N VAL A 82 11.41 -6.90 -0.94
CA VAL A 82 11.68 -5.60 -1.56
C VAL A 82 10.63 -4.55 -1.23
N GLY A 83 9.67 -4.86 -0.35
CA GLY A 83 8.53 -3.99 -0.08
C GLY A 83 7.72 -3.80 -1.36
N ASP A 84 6.77 -4.71 -1.60
CA ASP A 84 5.77 -4.46 -2.64
C ASP A 84 4.88 -3.29 -2.22
N ASP A 85 4.31 -2.58 -3.19
CA ASP A 85 3.18 -1.65 -2.97
C ASP A 85 2.03 -2.54 -2.45
N ASP A 86 2.01 -2.81 -1.15
CA ASP A 86 0.93 -3.59 -0.55
C ASP A 86 -0.33 -2.72 -0.63
N GLN A 87 -1.46 -3.30 -0.97
CA GLN A 87 -2.72 -2.54 -0.95
C GLN A 87 -3.08 -2.08 0.48
N SER A 88 -2.39 -2.60 1.49
CA SER A 88 -2.43 -2.08 2.87
C SER A 88 -1.61 -0.81 3.10
N ASP A 89 -0.76 -0.40 2.16
CA ASP A 89 0.07 0.78 2.32
C ASP A 89 -0.77 2.06 2.20
N LEU A 90 -0.66 2.93 3.20
CA LEU A 90 -1.30 4.23 3.19
C LEU A 90 -0.51 5.18 2.29
N ILE A 91 -0.96 5.33 1.05
CA ILE A 91 -0.36 6.27 0.08
C ILE A 91 -1.07 7.63 0.16
N LEU A 92 -0.34 8.65 0.60
CA LEU A 92 -0.81 10.04 0.57
C LEU A 92 -0.30 10.76 -0.70
N VAL A 93 -1.17 10.86 -1.70
CA VAL A 93 -0.82 11.48 -2.99
C VAL A 93 -0.43 12.94 -2.81
N GLY A 94 0.79 13.30 -3.20
CA GLY A 94 1.27 14.67 -3.11
C GLY A 94 1.81 15.09 -1.75
N ALA A 95 1.94 14.19 -0.78
CA ALA A 95 2.49 14.51 0.55
C ALA A 95 3.85 15.23 0.48
N LYS A 96 4.73 14.84 -0.45
CA LYS A 96 6.05 15.47 -0.67
C LYS A 96 5.99 16.90 -1.26
N ARG A 97 4.82 17.33 -1.76
CA ARG A 97 4.59 18.70 -2.26
C ARG A 97 4.06 19.63 -1.18
N LEU A 98 3.69 19.10 -0.01
CA LEU A 98 3.23 19.90 1.12
C LEU A 98 4.41 20.68 1.74
N PRO A 99 4.14 21.79 2.47
CA PRO A 99 5.14 22.43 3.31
C PRO A 99 5.79 21.45 4.28
N GLN A 100 7.05 21.70 4.65
CA GLN A 100 7.83 20.78 5.50
C GLN A 100 7.13 20.49 6.84
N GLU A 101 6.57 21.51 7.50
CA GLU A 101 5.79 21.32 8.74
C GLU A 101 4.65 20.31 8.58
N SER A 102 3.94 20.36 7.44
CA SER A 102 2.85 19.42 7.17
C SER A 102 3.37 18.00 6.93
N GLN A 103 4.54 17.85 6.32
CA GLN A 103 5.18 16.54 6.15
C GLN A 103 5.60 15.95 7.49
N ASP A 104 6.20 16.78 8.35
CA ASP A 104 6.65 16.36 9.67
C ASP A 104 5.48 15.94 10.56
N LEU A 105 4.36 16.67 10.49
CA LEU A 105 3.11 16.31 11.17
C LEU A 105 2.57 14.95 10.71
N LEU A 106 2.55 14.69 9.41
CA LEU A 106 2.10 13.40 8.86
C LEU A 106 3.00 12.25 9.33
N VAL A 107 4.32 12.46 9.40
CA VAL A 107 5.27 11.47 9.93
C VAL A 107 5.02 11.23 11.41
N ALA A 108 4.82 12.28 12.22
CA ALA A 108 4.54 12.16 13.64
C ALA A 108 3.23 11.40 13.90
N MET A 109 2.16 11.76 13.18
CA MET A 109 0.87 11.08 13.26
C MET A 109 0.97 9.60 12.88
N SER A 110 1.69 9.27 11.80
CA SER A 110 1.92 7.89 11.38
C SER A 110 2.62 7.07 12.46
N ARG A 111 3.63 7.64 13.13
CA ARG A 111 4.35 6.96 14.22
C ARG A 111 3.45 6.71 15.41
N GLU A 112 2.64 7.69 15.80
CA GLU A 112 1.68 7.53 16.89
C GLU A 112 0.67 6.42 16.57
N MET A 113 0.07 6.43 15.38
CA MET A 113 -0.89 5.37 14.98
C MET A 113 -0.24 3.97 14.99
N GLN A 114 1.02 3.86 14.61
CA GLN A 114 1.77 2.59 14.68
C GLN A 114 2.01 2.17 16.14
N ALA A 115 2.41 3.10 17.02
CA ALA A 115 2.59 2.82 18.43
C ALA A 115 1.29 2.32 19.11
N TRP A 116 0.15 2.93 18.75
CA TRP A 116 -1.17 2.48 19.21
C TRP A 116 -1.51 1.07 18.72
N LYS A 117 -1.25 0.79 17.43
CA LYS A 117 -1.49 -0.53 16.82
C LYS A 117 -0.62 -1.61 17.47
N ASP A 118 0.64 -1.30 17.78
CA ASP A 118 1.61 -2.24 18.34
C ASP A 118 1.43 -2.42 19.86
N GLY A 119 0.40 -1.79 20.46
CA GLY A 119 0.03 -1.96 21.86
C GLY A 119 0.92 -1.22 22.86
N GLN A 120 1.76 -0.29 22.41
CA GLN A 120 2.69 0.47 23.26
C GLN A 120 2.12 1.80 23.76
N ARG A 121 0.91 1.75 24.33
CA ARG A 121 0.63 2.59 25.50
C ARG A 121 0.60 1.69 26.70
N ASP A 122 1.78 1.45 27.26
CA ASP A 122 1.86 1.33 28.71
C ASP A 122 1.06 2.51 29.28
N THR A 123 0.10 2.19 30.13
CA THR A 123 -0.66 3.14 30.95
C THR A 123 0.30 3.81 31.94
N ALA A 124 1.17 4.68 31.44
CA ALA A 124 2.15 5.42 32.21
C ALA A 124 2.24 6.85 31.67
N ASP A 125 1.09 7.52 31.63
CA ASP A 125 0.91 8.85 32.21
C ASP A 125 -0.56 9.24 32.03
N ALA A 126 -1.31 9.17 33.13
CA ALA A 126 -2.43 10.08 33.27
C ALA A 126 -1.86 11.51 33.18
N PRO A 127 -2.43 12.41 32.37
CA PRO A 127 -1.90 13.77 32.32
C PRO A 127 -1.94 14.36 33.74
N PRO A 128 -0.87 15.06 34.19
CA PRO A 128 -0.98 15.84 35.40
C PRO A 128 -2.14 16.81 35.22
N SER A 129 -3.01 16.87 36.21
CA SER A 129 -4.04 17.88 36.37
C SER A 129 -3.37 19.26 36.40
N GLY A 130 -3.07 19.80 35.23
CA GLY A 130 -2.37 21.06 35.02
C GLY A 130 -3.04 21.78 33.87
N ASP A 131 -3.45 23.01 34.15
CA ASP A 131 -4.21 23.96 33.35
C ASP A 131 -4.26 23.68 31.84
N LEU A 132 -5.49 23.45 31.35
CA LEU A 132 -5.79 23.38 29.92
C LEU A 132 -5.40 24.70 29.24
N PRO A 133 -4.77 24.68 28.06
CA PRO A 133 -4.56 25.90 27.28
C PRO A 133 -5.93 26.50 26.88
N GLU A 134 -6.05 27.82 27.02
CA GLU A 134 -7.27 28.66 26.95
C GLU A 134 -8.09 28.54 25.64
N ASN A 135 -7.55 27.83 24.65
CA ASN A 135 -8.05 27.69 23.29
C ASN A 135 -8.66 26.30 22.96
N VAL A 136 -8.90 25.44 23.95
CA VAL A 136 -9.66 24.20 23.78
C VAL A 136 -11.11 24.43 24.26
N HIS A 137 -12.04 24.56 23.32
CA HIS A 137 -13.47 24.49 23.64
C HIS A 137 -13.81 23.06 24.07
N GLN A 138 -14.01 22.88 25.38
CA GLN A 138 -14.53 21.64 25.94
C GLN A 138 -15.96 21.46 25.43
N PHE A 139 -16.16 20.50 24.52
CA PHE A 139 -17.51 20.09 24.15
C PHE A 139 -18.18 19.45 25.38
N PRO A 140 -19.40 19.88 25.76
CA PRO A 140 -20.11 19.24 26.85
C PRO A 140 -20.33 17.77 26.51
N ALA A 141 -20.03 16.88 27.47
CA ALA A 141 -20.27 15.46 27.30
C ALA A 141 -21.76 15.22 26.96
N PRO A 142 -22.08 14.38 25.97
CA PRO A 142 -23.46 14.09 25.63
C PRO A 142 -24.19 13.48 26.83
N SER A 143 -25.26 14.13 27.28
CA SER A 143 -26.13 13.59 28.33
C SER A 143 -27.03 12.49 27.76
N TRP A 144 -26.55 11.26 27.76
CA TRP A 144 -27.31 10.10 27.31
C TRP A 144 -28.58 9.83 28.14
N THR A 145 -28.71 10.44 29.31
CA THR A 145 -29.91 10.41 30.15
C THR A 145 -31.10 11.17 29.56
N GLN A 146 -30.90 12.15 28.67
CA GLN A 146 -31.99 12.84 27.97
C GLN A 146 -32.39 12.16 26.65
N ALA A 147 -31.46 11.49 25.96
CA ALA A 147 -31.73 10.78 24.71
C ALA A 147 -32.57 9.50 24.89
N ALA A 148 -32.64 8.95 26.11
CA ALA A 148 -33.48 7.80 26.42
C ALA A 148 -34.93 8.16 26.80
N ALA A 149 -35.22 9.44 27.07
CA ALA A 149 -36.56 9.89 27.45
C ALA A 149 -37.50 10.15 26.25
N ASP A 150 -36.95 10.21 25.03
CA ASP A 150 -37.70 10.57 23.80
C ASP A 150 -38.08 9.36 22.93
N LYS A 151 -38.10 8.16 23.53
CA LYS A 151 -38.61 6.93 22.90
C LYS A 151 -39.92 6.51 23.53
N GLY A 152 -40.99 7.24 23.23
CA GLY A 152 -42.32 6.78 23.55
C GLY A 152 -43.39 7.86 23.46
N GLU A 153 -43.81 8.20 22.25
CA GLU A 153 -45.22 8.55 22.06
C GLU A 153 -45.84 7.66 20.98
N ALA A 154 -47.00 7.15 21.34
CA ALA A 154 -47.78 6.12 20.67
C ALA A 154 -48.39 6.65 19.38
N GLY A 155 -48.79 5.70 18.52
CA GLY A 155 -49.38 5.96 17.22
C GLY A 155 -50.50 7.00 17.26
N ILE A 156 -50.54 7.79 16.20
CA ILE A 156 -51.65 8.68 15.88
C ILE A 156 -52.92 7.80 15.81
N ASP A 157 -53.86 8.05 16.72
CA ASP A 157 -55.18 7.43 16.73
C ASP A 157 -55.91 7.84 15.44
N HIS A 158 -56.33 6.85 14.65
CA HIS A 158 -56.91 7.07 13.32
C HIS A 158 -58.32 7.72 13.37
N ASP A 159 -58.87 7.96 14.58
CA ASP A 159 -60.21 8.52 14.82
C ASP A 159 -60.21 10.04 15.12
N GLN A 160 -59.08 10.74 14.96
CA GLN A 160 -59.02 12.23 15.09
C GLN A 160 -58.88 12.97 13.75
N LEU A 161 -59.41 12.42 12.65
CA LEU A 161 -59.64 13.22 11.44
C LEU A 161 -61.03 13.86 11.54
N PRO A 162 -61.16 15.21 11.49
CA PRO A 162 -62.46 15.83 11.33
C PRO A 162 -63.02 15.53 9.93
N ASP A 163 -64.23 14.98 9.88
CA ASP A 163 -65.04 14.94 8.66
C ASP A 163 -65.61 16.34 8.40
N ASP A 164 -65.01 17.07 7.46
CA ASP A 164 -65.64 17.95 6.45
C ASP A 164 -64.58 18.64 5.57
#